data_AF-A0A9D8YA42-F1
#
_entry.id   AF-A0A9D8YA42-F1
#
_cell.length_a   1.000
_cell.length_b   1.000
_cell.length_c   1.000
_cell.angle_alpha   90.00
_cell.angle_beta   90.00
_cell.angle_gamma   90.00
#
_symmetry.space_group_name_H-M   'P 1'
#
loop_
_entity.id
_entity.type
_entity.pdbx_description
1 polymer ?
#
loop_
_entity_poly.entity_id
_entity_poly.type
_entity_poly.pdbx_seq_one_letter_code
_entity_poly.pdbx_strand_id
1 'polypeptide(L)'
;MSSRKDRYKKGIPNDLNDNDPDFDLDDYIHENSIEDEEDLGPGVTYRVKKKSTRKRDRVVIAAVLAIIFLWYFDWNPMNAISQTAQGIGGWFDNDDNVAVVQSQGSGTSGFSSSYLDYISAVRAVDFRETPSESQIQAMFNNRVPVSYMEKLEELNYLGSLNYSGIIGLWANGVSEEYLQTLHDLDYLDGTSYSGIIGLYANGVTIDYLETLEQLDYLDEVNYSGIIGLYANGVTEDYLIGLDRLDYLDEVSYSGIIGLYANGVTIDYIQTLEQVDYLDEVSYSGIIGLYANGVTEEFLRELNQRDLLDDMSYSDIIRVYQNN
;
A
#
# COMPACT_ATOMS: atom_id res chain seq x y z
N MET A 1 28.46 -28.42 -41.91
CA MET A 1 27.02 -28.55 -41.58
C MET A 1 26.79 -29.86 -40.83
N SER A 2 26.63 -29.78 -39.51
CA SER A 2 25.70 -30.62 -38.75
C SER A 2 25.46 -29.96 -37.39
N SER A 3 24.23 -30.09 -36.91
CA SER A 3 23.50 -29.19 -36.00
C SER A 3 23.86 -29.35 -34.51
N ARG A 4 24.01 -28.23 -33.80
CA ARG A 4 24.15 -28.16 -32.33
C ARG A 4 22.77 -28.16 -31.65
N LYS A 5 22.04 -29.29 -31.67
CA LYS A 5 20.72 -29.35 -31.00
C LYS A 5 20.44 -30.55 -30.08
N ASP A 6 21.41 -31.43 -29.79
CA ASP A 6 21.10 -32.68 -29.03
C ASP A 6 21.93 -32.89 -27.75
N ARG A 7 22.13 -31.86 -26.90
CA ARG A 7 22.89 -32.03 -25.64
C ARG A 7 22.21 -31.56 -24.36
N TYR A 8 20.89 -31.68 -24.23
CA TYR A 8 20.25 -31.60 -22.89
C TYR A 8 19.05 -32.53 -22.79
N LYS A 9 19.30 -33.80 -22.45
CA LYS A 9 18.34 -34.71 -21.80
C LYS A 9 19.12 -35.66 -20.89
N LYS A 10 19.45 -35.19 -19.68
CA LYS A 10 19.73 -36.04 -18.53
C LYS A 10 18.76 -35.59 -17.45
N GLY A 11 17.75 -36.41 -17.20
CA GLY A 11 16.81 -36.20 -16.11
C GLY A 11 17.56 -36.23 -14.77
N ILE A 12 17.15 -35.35 -13.88
CA ILE A 12 17.47 -35.43 -12.46
C ILE A 12 16.84 -36.75 -11.96
N PRO A 13 17.60 -37.69 -11.39
CA PRO A 13 16.97 -38.82 -10.70
C PRO A 13 16.18 -38.27 -9.51
N ASN A 14 14.88 -38.53 -9.50
CA ASN A 14 14.00 -38.25 -8.38
C ASN A 14 14.15 -39.41 -7.38
N ASP A 15 14.93 -39.19 -6.35
CA ASP A 15 15.27 -40.12 -5.26
C ASP A 15 14.33 -39.99 -4.05
N LEU A 16 13.21 -39.28 -4.18
CA LEU A 16 12.18 -39.19 -3.14
C LEU A 16 11.09 -40.28 -3.25
N ASN A 17 11.48 -41.52 -3.55
CA ASN A 17 10.53 -42.62 -3.53
C ASN A 17 11.17 -43.92 -3.05
N ASP A 18 11.59 -43.93 -1.79
CA ASP A 18 11.75 -45.15 -1.01
C ASP A 18 11.10 -44.95 0.37
N ASN A 19 10.01 -45.68 0.61
CA ASN A 19 9.46 -45.89 1.94
C ASN A 19 10.42 -46.80 2.70
N ASP A 20 11.48 -46.23 3.28
CA ASP A 20 12.40 -46.95 4.15
C ASP A 20 11.81 -46.98 5.58
N PRO A 21 11.36 -48.14 6.08
CA PRO A 21 10.70 -48.23 7.39
C PRO A 21 11.65 -48.02 8.59
N ASP A 22 12.96 -47.89 8.35
CA ASP A 22 13.99 -47.69 9.37
C ASP A 22 14.60 -46.26 9.35
N PHE A 23 14.01 -45.30 8.61
CA PHE A 23 14.47 -43.91 8.68
C PHE A 23 14.05 -43.27 10.00
N ASP A 24 14.98 -43.22 10.96
CA ASP A 24 14.80 -42.52 12.22
C ASP A 24 15.24 -41.05 12.08
N LEU A 25 14.26 -40.15 12.08
CA LEU A 25 14.45 -38.71 11.96
C LEU A 25 15.27 -38.15 13.14
N ASP A 26 15.19 -38.81 14.30
CA ASP A 26 15.90 -38.37 15.50
C ASP A 26 17.41 -38.62 15.38
N ASP A 27 17.83 -39.74 14.79
CA ASP A 27 19.25 -40.03 14.50
C ASP A 27 19.80 -39.09 13.42
N TYR A 28 19.03 -38.75 12.39
CA TYR A 28 19.46 -37.80 11.35
C TYR A 28 19.65 -36.37 11.89
N ILE A 29 18.81 -35.95 12.86
CA ILE A 29 18.97 -34.67 13.54
C ILE A 29 20.16 -34.71 14.50
N HIS A 30 20.42 -35.85 15.15
CA HIS A 30 21.56 -36.00 16.05
C HIS A 30 22.90 -35.98 15.31
N GLU A 31 23.00 -36.65 14.17
CA GLU A 31 24.20 -36.72 13.31
C GLU A 31 24.54 -35.33 12.72
N ASN A 32 23.54 -34.57 12.27
CA ASN A 32 23.75 -33.22 11.72
C ASN A 32 23.87 -32.11 12.79
N SER A 33 23.72 -32.45 14.08
CA SER A 33 23.88 -31.49 15.18
C SER A 33 25.28 -31.50 15.80
N ILE A 34 26.18 -32.39 15.34
CA ILE A 34 27.55 -32.55 15.87
C ILE A 34 28.56 -32.44 14.73
N GLU A 35 28.65 -31.27 14.09
CA GLU A 35 29.86 -30.85 13.37
C GLU A 35 30.09 -29.35 13.64
N ASP A 36 30.86 -29.08 14.71
CA ASP A 36 31.87 -28.01 14.81
C ASP A 36 32.45 -27.98 16.24
N GLU A 37 33.17 -29.05 16.62
CA GLU A 37 34.24 -28.93 17.62
C GLU A 37 35.56 -29.25 16.92
N GLU A 38 36.18 -28.22 16.34
CA GLU A 38 37.59 -28.27 15.96
C GLU A 38 38.46 -28.45 17.20
N ASP A 39 39.19 -29.57 17.21
CA ASP A 39 40.26 -29.91 18.16
C ASP A 39 41.40 -28.89 18.06
N LEU A 40 41.38 -27.88 18.94
CA LEU A 40 42.48 -26.93 19.13
C LEU A 40 43.33 -27.34 20.35
N GLY A 41 44.58 -27.72 20.08
CA GLY A 41 45.58 -28.12 21.05
C GLY A 41 45.85 -27.11 22.18
N PRO A 42 46.55 -27.55 23.25
CA PRO A 42 46.57 -26.83 24.52
C PRO A 42 47.51 -25.63 24.46
N GLY A 43 46.99 -24.40 24.59
CA GLY A 43 47.86 -23.28 24.97
C GLY A 43 47.51 -21.84 24.59
N VAL A 44 46.34 -21.50 24.03
CA VAL A 44 46.04 -20.10 23.69
C VAL A 44 44.76 -19.63 24.37
N THR A 45 44.91 -18.81 25.43
CA THR A 45 43.77 -18.12 26.06
C THR A 45 43.54 -16.78 25.38
N TYR A 46 42.59 -16.72 24.45
CA TYR A 46 42.03 -15.44 24.03
C TYR A 46 41.06 -14.93 25.11
N ARG A 47 41.49 -13.92 25.87
CA ARG A 47 40.55 -13.05 26.58
C ARG A 47 39.80 -12.23 25.53
N VAL A 48 38.71 -12.77 25.01
CA VAL A 48 37.68 -11.97 24.35
C VAL A 48 37.13 -11.03 25.42
N LYS A 49 37.44 -9.74 25.31
CA LYS A 49 36.65 -8.70 25.99
C LYS A 49 35.24 -8.81 25.42
N LYS A 50 34.38 -9.55 26.10
CA LYS A 50 32.92 -9.53 25.91
C LYS A 50 32.45 -8.10 26.14
N LYS A 51 32.48 -7.26 25.10
CA LYS A 51 31.57 -6.12 25.04
C LYS A 51 30.19 -6.75 25.03
N SER A 52 29.41 -6.41 26.05
CA SER A 52 28.07 -6.92 26.28
C SER A 52 27.14 -6.55 25.11
N THR A 53 27.12 -7.38 24.06
CA THR A 53 26.15 -7.32 22.96
C THR A 53 24.80 -7.88 23.40
N ARG A 54 24.75 -8.59 24.54
CA ARG A 54 23.55 -9.17 25.14
C ARG A 54 22.36 -8.20 25.30
N LYS A 55 22.57 -6.89 25.34
CA LYS A 55 21.46 -5.92 25.36
C LYS A 55 20.97 -5.51 23.96
N ARG A 56 21.86 -5.38 22.96
CA ARG A 56 21.46 -5.04 21.58
C ARG A 56 20.89 -6.27 20.87
N ASP A 57 21.48 -7.44 21.06
CA ASP A 57 20.97 -8.69 20.46
C ASP A 57 19.57 -9.03 20.98
N ARG A 58 19.28 -8.75 22.26
CA ARG A 58 17.94 -8.91 22.82
C ARG A 58 16.93 -7.94 22.23
N VAL A 59 17.35 -6.72 21.91
CA VAL A 59 16.45 -5.71 21.30
C VAL A 59 16.17 -6.07 19.85
N VAL A 60 17.18 -6.51 19.10
CA VAL A 60 17.01 -6.96 17.70
C VAL A 60 16.16 -8.23 17.64
N ILE A 61 16.44 -9.22 18.49
CA ILE A 61 15.63 -10.44 18.58
C ILE A 61 14.20 -10.12 19.04
N ALA A 62 14.00 -9.20 19.99
CA ALA A 62 12.66 -8.77 20.38
C ALA A 62 11.93 -8.00 19.27
N ALA A 63 12.64 -7.20 18.47
CA ALA A 63 12.05 -6.47 17.34
C ALA A 63 11.66 -7.43 16.20
N VAL A 64 12.52 -8.40 15.87
CA VAL A 64 12.23 -9.43 14.85
C VAL A 64 11.09 -10.34 15.32
N LEU A 65 11.08 -10.77 16.59
CA LEU A 65 9.97 -11.52 17.14
C LEU A 65 8.69 -10.70 17.23
N ALA A 66 8.75 -9.39 17.45
CA ALA A 66 7.58 -8.52 17.40
C ALA A 66 7.04 -8.38 15.97
N ILE A 67 7.92 -8.29 14.96
CA ILE A 67 7.51 -8.25 13.54
C ILE A 67 6.90 -9.58 13.11
N ILE A 68 7.51 -10.71 13.47
CA ILE A 68 6.96 -12.05 13.18
C ILE A 68 5.66 -12.26 13.96
N PHE A 69 5.56 -11.79 15.21
CA PHE A 69 4.33 -11.81 15.98
C PHE A 69 3.26 -10.92 15.33
N LEU A 70 3.60 -9.73 14.85
CA LEU A 70 2.68 -8.85 14.09
C LEU A 70 2.18 -9.53 12.80
N TRP A 71 3.03 -10.30 12.13
CA TRP A 71 2.69 -11.04 10.91
C TRP A 71 1.87 -12.32 11.18
N TYR A 72 2.20 -13.07 12.24
CA TYR A 72 1.55 -14.34 12.59
C TYR A 72 0.23 -14.15 13.36
N PHE A 73 0.10 -13.06 14.11
CA PHE A 73 -1.09 -12.73 14.92
C PHE A 73 -2.04 -11.75 14.23
N ASP A 74 -2.02 -11.69 12.89
CA ASP A 74 -2.93 -10.89 12.04
C ASP A 74 -3.24 -9.50 12.65
N TRP A 75 -2.20 -8.88 13.21
CA TRP A 75 -2.29 -7.55 13.81
C TRP A 75 -2.10 -6.54 12.69
N ASN A 76 -3.13 -6.49 11.85
CA ASN A 76 -3.41 -5.36 11.00
C ASN A 76 -3.37 -4.10 11.92
N PRO A 77 -2.56 -3.06 11.65
CA PRO A 77 -2.59 -1.81 12.44
C PRO A 77 -3.99 -1.16 12.48
N MET A 78 -4.89 -1.62 11.61
CA MET A 78 -6.34 -1.39 11.66
C MET A 78 -7.02 -1.86 12.98
N ASN A 79 -6.45 -2.82 13.72
CA ASN A 79 -7.02 -3.34 14.97
C ASN A 79 -6.56 -2.59 16.23
N ALA A 80 -5.52 -1.75 16.14
CA ALA A 80 -5.14 -0.86 17.23
C ALA A 80 -5.91 0.48 17.16
N ILE A 81 -6.37 0.86 15.96
CA ILE A 81 -7.28 2.00 15.76
C ILE A 81 -8.74 1.62 16.06
N SER A 82 -9.10 0.32 15.98
CA SER A 82 -10.46 -0.15 16.30
C SER A 82 -10.85 -0.07 17.78
N GLN A 83 -9.90 0.16 18.70
CA GLN A 83 -10.22 0.38 20.13
C GLN A 83 -10.51 1.85 20.47
N THR A 84 -10.16 2.79 19.60
CA THR A 84 -10.65 4.18 19.64
C THR A 84 -11.74 4.45 18.59
N ALA A 85 -11.94 3.54 17.62
CA ALA A 85 -13.01 3.54 16.65
C ALA A 85 -13.97 2.35 16.86
N GLN A 86 -14.72 2.37 17.96
CA GLN A 86 -15.93 1.55 18.07
C GLN A 86 -16.99 2.12 17.12
N GLY A 87 -16.97 1.68 15.86
CA GLY A 87 -18.00 2.04 14.88
C GLY A 87 -17.83 1.53 13.45
N ILE A 88 -16.64 1.05 13.04
CA ILE A 88 -16.36 0.78 11.63
C ILE A 88 -15.60 -0.55 11.49
N GLY A 89 -16.33 -1.66 11.51
CA GLY A 89 -15.73 -3.01 11.43
C GLY A 89 -16.67 -4.08 10.89
N GLY A 90 -17.55 -3.71 9.95
CA GLY A 90 -18.51 -4.65 9.35
C GLY A 90 -18.96 -4.27 7.95
N TRP A 91 -18.18 -3.50 7.20
CA TRP A 91 -18.59 -2.88 5.93
C TRP A 91 -18.05 -3.55 4.65
N PHE A 92 -17.30 -4.65 4.78
CA PHE A 92 -16.78 -5.41 3.63
C PHE A 92 -17.48 -6.76 3.53
N ASP A 93 -18.79 -6.74 3.33
CA ASP A 93 -19.49 -7.86 2.71
C ASP A 93 -20.64 -7.31 1.85
N ASN A 94 -20.75 -7.83 0.64
CA ASN A 94 -21.76 -7.44 -0.35
C ASN A 94 -23.18 -7.75 0.19
N ASP A 95 -23.95 -6.73 0.55
CA ASP A 95 -25.41 -6.71 0.35
C ASP A 95 -26.01 -5.32 0.64
N ASP A 96 -27.10 -4.99 -0.05
CA ASP A 96 -27.85 -3.74 -0.07
C ASP A 96 -28.45 -3.28 1.28
N ASN A 97 -27.64 -3.06 2.33
CA ASN A 97 -28.14 -2.48 3.60
C ASN A 97 -27.11 -1.58 4.28
N VAL A 98 -27.11 -0.29 3.92
CA VAL A 98 -26.35 0.73 4.65
C VAL A 98 -27.04 1.02 5.99
N ALA A 99 -26.40 0.64 7.08
CA ALA A 99 -26.76 1.06 8.42
C ALA A 99 -26.39 2.55 8.61
N VAL A 100 -27.40 3.38 8.86
CA VAL A 100 -27.27 4.82 9.12
C VAL A 100 -26.49 5.05 10.42
N VAL A 101 -25.24 5.52 10.30
CA VAL A 101 -24.47 6.02 11.44
C VAL A 101 -24.80 7.50 11.64
N GLN A 102 -25.49 7.81 12.75
CA GLN A 102 -25.69 9.19 13.20
C GLN A 102 -24.35 9.76 13.67
N SER A 103 -23.75 10.66 12.89
CA SER A 103 -22.72 11.57 13.39
C SER A 103 -23.22 13.02 13.31
N GLN A 104 -23.10 13.73 14.43
CA GLN A 104 -23.51 15.13 14.58
C GLN A 104 -22.40 16.05 14.07
N GLY A 105 -22.58 16.63 12.88
CA GLY A 105 -21.82 17.79 12.42
C GLY A 105 -22.50 19.10 12.84
N SER A 106 -21.78 19.95 13.58
CA SER A 106 -22.20 21.30 13.96
C SER A 106 -21.73 22.31 12.90
N GLY A 107 -22.65 23.07 12.28
CA GLY A 107 -22.29 24.09 11.28
C GLY A 107 -23.47 24.65 10.48
N THR A 108 -24.31 25.43 11.16
CA THR A 108 -25.16 26.57 10.70
C THR A 108 -25.75 26.67 9.28
N SER A 109 -27.07 26.91 9.29
CA SER A 109 -27.88 27.74 8.37
C SER A 109 -28.47 27.06 7.12
N GLY A 110 -29.61 26.37 7.28
CA GLY A 110 -30.47 26.05 6.13
C GLY A 110 -31.65 25.15 6.42
N PHE A 111 -31.56 24.25 7.41
CA PHE A 111 -32.58 23.21 7.61
C PHE A 111 -33.79 23.68 8.45
N SER A 112 -34.51 24.70 7.97
CA SER A 112 -35.72 25.25 8.63
C SER A 112 -36.95 25.23 7.72
N SER A 113 -37.05 24.26 6.81
CA SER A 113 -38.19 24.08 5.91
C SER A 113 -39.12 22.97 6.41
N SER A 114 -40.43 23.17 6.28
CA SER A 114 -41.41 22.09 6.48
C SER A 114 -41.07 20.92 5.54
N TYR A 115 -41.38 19.68 5.93
CA TYR A 115 -41.21 18.52 5.03
C TYR A 115 -41.91 18.74 3.68
N LEU A 116 -43.03 19.46 3.67
CA LEU A 116 -43.75 19.82 2.44
C LEU A 116 -42.93 20.77 1.54
N ASP A 117 -42.26 21.76 2.13
CA ASP A 117 -41.39 22.67 1.40
C ASP A 117 -40.18 21.92 0.85
N TYR A 118 -39.61 21.01 1.64
CA TYR A 118 -38.51 20.14 1.23
C TYR A 118 -38.89 19.26 0.04
N ILE A 119 -40.04 18.59 0.07
CA ILE A 119 -40.54 17.80 -1.07
C ILE A 119 -40.65 18.67 -2.31
N SER A 120 -41.22 19.88 -2.18
CA SER A 120 -41.40 20.77 -3.33
C SER A 120 -40.06 21.21 -3.93
N ALA A 121 -39.06 21.46 -3.08
CA ALA A 121 -37.72 21.85 -3.49
C ALA A 121 -36.96 20.68 -4.14
N VAL A 122 -36.99 19.48 -3.54
CA VAL A 122 -36.37 18.28 -4.13
C VAL A 122 -36.98 17.91 -5.47
N ARG A 123 -38.31 18.06 -5.62
CA ARG A 123 -38.98 17.82 -6.91
C ARG A 123 -38.66 18.87 -7.98
N ALA A 124 -38.12 20.02 -7.59
CA ALA A 124 -37.67 21.05 -8.52
C ALA A 124 -36.23 20.81 -9.01
N VAL A 125 -35.44 19.99 -8.30
CA VAL A 125 -34.12 19.53 -8.77
C VAL A 125 -34.33 18.53 -9.91
N ASP A 126 -33.51 18.64 -10.96
CA ASP A 126 -33.63 17.82 -12.17
C ASP A 126 -33.03 16.43 -11.99
N PHE A 127 -33.74 15.54 -11.32
CA PHE A 127 -33.31 14.16 -11.22
C PHE A 127 -33.57 13.39 -12.52
N ARG A 128 -32.58 12.60 -12.96
CA ARG A 128 -32.76 11.63 -14.06
C ARG A 128 -33.97 10.71 -13.86
N GLU A 129 -34.20 10.29 -12.62
CA GLU A 129 -35.40 9.60 -12.18
C GLU A 129 -35.93 10.28 -10.93
N THR A 130 -37.17 10.80 -10.98
CA THR A 130 -37.78 11.52 -9.85
C THR A 130 -37.84 10.61 -8.62
N PRO A 131 -37.21 11.00 -7.48
CA PRO A 131 -37.21 10.18 -6.28
C PRO A 131 -38.63 9.93 -5.76
N SER A 132 -38.88 8.70 -5.28
CA SER A 132 -40.14 8.35 -4.62
C SER A 132 -40.32 9.09 -3.30
N GLU A 133 -41.55 9.18 -2.80
CA GLU A 133 -41.81 9.86 -1.51
C GLU A 133 -41.02 9.24 -0.35
N SER A 134 -40.81 7.91 -0.34
CA SER A 134 -40.00 7.26 0.68
C SER A 134 -38.51 7.61 0.58
N GLN A 135 -37.99 7.80 -0.63
CA GLN A 135 -36.61 8.24 -0.86
C GLN A 135 -36.41 9.71 -0.45
N ILE A 136 -37.37 10.59 -0.79
CA ILE A 136 -37.36 11.99 -0.35
C ILE A 136 -37.42 12.06 1.18
N GLN A 137 -38.27 11.24 1.81
CA GLN A 137 -38.34 11.15 3.27
C GLN A 137 -37.02 10.67 3.88
N ALA A 138 -36.34 9.70 3.26
CA ALA A 138 -35.04 9.23 3.72
C ALA A 138 -33.99 10.35 3.67
N MET A 139 -33.91 11.11 2.58
CA MET A 139 -33.00 12.26 2.47
C MET A 139 -33.32 13.35 3.48
N PHE A 140 -34.62 13.67 3.69
CA PHE A 140 -35.06 14.61 4.71
C PHE A 140 -34.66 14.18 6.13
N ASN A 141 -34.89 12.91 6.47
CA ASN A 141 -34.56 12.35 7.79
C ASN A 141 -33.05 12.37 8.06
N ASN A 142 -32.24 12.20 7.01
CA ASN A 142 -30.77 12.32 7.06
C ASN A 142 -30.27 13.77 6.91
N ARG A 143 -31.19 14.73 6.85
CA ARG A 143 -30.90 16.16 6.76
C ARG A 143 -30.03 16.55 5.57
N VAL A 144 -30.18 15.85 4.44
CA VAL A 144 -29.50 16.22 3.19
C VAL A 144 -30.05 17.58 2.73
N PRO A 145 -29.22 18.63 2.55
CA PRO A 145 -29.68 19.92 2.06
C PRO A 145 -30.06 19.85 0.58
N VAL A 146 -31.06 20.65 0.18
CA VAL A 146 -31.40 20.78 -1.26
C VAL A 146 -30.25 21.38 -2.06
N SER A 147 -29.53 22.35 -1.49
CA SER A 147 -28.36 22.96 -2.12
C SER A 147 -27.26 21.95 -2.46
N TYR A 148 -27.10 20.90 -1.63
CA TYR A 148 -26.13 19.84 -1.89
C TYR A 148 -26.54 19.01 -3.11
N MET A 149 -27.84 18.72 -3.28
CA MET A 149 -28.35 18.03 -4.47
C MET A 149 -28.29 18.91 -5.72
N GLU A 150 -28.58 20.21 -5.59
CA GLU A 150 -28.38 21.19 -6.67
C GLU A 150 -26.92 21.24 -7.11
N LYS A 151 -25.97 21.17 -6.16
CA LYS A 151 -24.54 21.10 -6.48
C LYS A 151 -24.18 19.81 -7.21
N LEU A 152 -24.68 18.66 -6.75
CA LEU A 152 -24.48 17.39 -7.44
C LEU A 152 -25.04 17.41 -8.88
N GLU A 153 -26.14 18.13 -9.11
CA GLU A 153 -26.71 18.31 -10.44
C GLU A 153 -25.87 19.24 -11.31
N GLU A 154 -25.35 20.35 -10.77
CA GLU A 154 -24.41 21.24 -11.46
C GLU A 154 -23.16 20.49 -11.95
N LEU A 155 -22.68 19.55 -11.14
CA LEU A 155 -21.55 18.67 -11.46
C LEU A 155 -21.92 17.49 -12.38
N ASN A 156 -23.16 17.42 -12.89
CA ASN A 156 -23.72 16.29 -13.64
C ASN A 156 -23.63 14.92 -12.94
N TYR A 157 -23.36 14.90 -11.64
CA TYR A 157 -23.14 13.67 -10.86
C TYR A 157 -24.42 13.16 -10.21
N LEU A 158 -25.43 14.01 -9.99
CA LEU A 158 -26.68 13.60 -9.35
C LEU A 158 -27.37 12.43 -10.08
N GLY A 159 -27.33 12.42 -11.41
CA GLY A 159 -27.92 11.37 -12.24
C GLY A 159 -27.19 10.01 -12.17
N SER A 160 -25.95 9.98 -11.67
CA SER A 160 -25.18 8.74 -11.44
C SER A 160 -25.49 8.11 -10.07
N LEU A 161 -26.10 8.89 -9.16
CA LEU A 161 -26.35 8.51 -7.79
C LEU A 161 -27.77 7.97 -7.59
N ASN A 162 -27.90 6.96 -6.74
CA ASN A 162 -29.16 6.67 -6.09
C ASN A 162 -29.30 7.51 -4.79
N TYR A 163 -30.50 7.55 -4.23
CA TYR A 163 -30.76 8.31 -2.99
C TYR A 163 -29.85 7.91 -1.82
N SER A 164 -29.43 6.64 -1.74
CA SER A 164 -28.49 6.18 -0.70
C SER A 164 -27.07 6.70 -0.94
N GLY A 165 -26.64 6.88 -2.19
CA GLY A 165 -25.37 7.51 -2.53
C GLY A 165 -25.33 8.98 -2.12
N ILE A 166 -26.42 9.72 -2.39
CA ILE A 166 -26.57 11.11 -1.95
C ILE A 166 -26.48 11.21 -0.42
N ILE A 167 -27.24 10.37 0.29
CA ILE A 167 -27.20 10.30 1.76
C ILE A 167 -25.80 9.91 2.24
N GLY A 168 -25.16 8.95 1.58
CA GLY A 168 -23.83 8.46 1.93
C GLY A 168 -22.77 9.56 1.85
N LEU A 169 -22.71 10.30 0.75
CA LEU A 169 -21.78 11.41 0.57
C LEU A 169 -21.98 12.48 1.65
N TRP A 170 -23.23 12.92 1.83
CA TRP A 170 -23.59 13.94 2.82
C TRP A 170 -23.30 13.51 4.26
N ALA A 171 -23.72 12.30 4.64
CA ALA A 171 -23.57 11.80 6.01
C ALA A 171 -22.11 11.55 6.40
N ASN A 172 -21.24 11.28 5.42
CA ASN A 172 -19.79 11.19 5.62
C ASN A 172 -19.08 12.54 5.48
N GLY A 173 -19.83 13.63 5.29
CA GLY A 173 -19.32 14.99 5.30
C GLY A 173 -18.50 15.35 4.07
N VAL A 174 -18.65 14.63 2.96
CA VAL A 174 -17.96 14.93 1.69
C VAL A 174 -18.41 16.32 1.23
N SER A 175 -17.48 17.26 1.16
CA SER A 175 -17.79 18.66 0.88
C SER A 175 -18.11 18.88 -0.61
N GLU A 176 -18.89 19.92 -0.89
CA GLU A 176 -19.16 20.41 -2.25
C GLU A 176 -17.88 20.82 -2.99
N GLU A 177 -16.91 21.38 -2.26
CA GLU A 177 -15.59 21.74 -2.78
C GLU A 177 -14.80 20.51 -3.21
N TYR A 178 -14.79 19.45 -2.39
CA TYR A 178 -14.10 18.21 -2.73
C TYR A 178 -14.69 17.56 -3.99
N LEU A 179 -16.03 17.55 -4.10
CA LEU A 179 -16.72 17.05 -5.29
C LEU A 179 -16.42 17.91 -6.53
N GLN A 180 -16.34 19.24 -6.39
CA GLN A 180 -15.97 20.13 -7.48
C GLN A 180 -14.56 19.82 -7.99
N THR A 181 -13.57 19.66 -7.11
CA THR A 181 -12.22 19.28 -7.52
C THR A 181 -12.21 17.95 -8.26
N LEU A 182 -12.89 16.93 -7.72
CA LEU A 182 -12.96 15.64 -8.41
C LEU A 182 -13.59 15.75 -9.81
N HIS A 183 -14.57 16.63 -9.98
CA HIS A 183 -15.15 16.92 -11.29
C HIS A 183 -14.15 17.62 -12.21
N ASP A 184 -13.42 18.61 -11.70
CA ASP A 184 -12.45 19.39 -12.48
C ASP A 184 -11.21 18.57 -12.88
N LEU A 185 -10.92 17.50 -12.15
CA LEU A 185 -9.91 16.48 -12.47
C LEU A 185 -10.47 15.34 -13.34
N ASP A 186 -11.71 15.45 -13.85
CA ASP A 186 -12.42 14.38 -14.59
C ASP A 186 -12.51 13.02 -13.84
N TYR A 187 -12.20 12.98 -12.54
CA TYR A 187 -12.16 11.77 -11.71
C TYR A 187 -13.50 11.39 -11.09
N LEU A 188 -14.44 12.34 -11.04
CA LEU A 188 -15.74 12.17 -10.39
C LEU A 188 -16.59 11.08 -11.06
N ASP A 189 -16.62 11.06 -12.40
CA ASP A 189 -17.45 10.13 -13.18
C ASP A 189 -16.88 8.70 -13.20
N GLY A 190 -15.56 8.56 -13.10
CA GLY A 190 -14.86 7.27 -13.02
C GLY A 190 -14.94 6.60 -11.64
N THR A 191 -15.35 7.35 -10.60
CA THR A 191 -15.26 6.90 -9.20
C THR A 191 -16.64 6.68 -8.59
N SER A 192 -16.84 5.51 -7.99
CA SER A 192 -18.07 5.23 -7.23
C SER A 192 -18.20 6.18 -6.04
N TYR A 193 -19.43 6.52 -5.65
CA TYR A 193 -19.65 7.35 -4.45
C TYR A 193 -19.03 6.75 -3.19
N SER A 194 -18.93 5.41 -3.10
CA SER A 194 -18.22 4.73 -2.02
C SER A 194 -16.70 4.95 -2.07
N GLY A 195 -16.10 5.03 -3.26
CA GLY A 195 -14.70 5.38 -3.46
C GLY A 195 -14.43 6.83 -3.06
N ILE A 196 -15.32 7.76 -3.44
CA ILE A 196 -15.24 9.19 -3.02
C ILE A 196 -15.29 9.31 -1.50
N ILE A 197 -16.24 8.64 -0.85
CA ILE A 197 -16.32 8.57 0.62
C ILE A 197 -15.02 7.99 1.19
N GLY A 198 -14.48 6.94 0.58
CA GLY A 198 -13.23 6.32 0.98
C GLY A 198 -12.05 7.30 0.96
N LEU A 199 -11.87 8.02 -0.14
CA LEU A 199 -10.81 9.02 -0.27
C LEU A 199 -10.94 10.12 0.80
N TYR A 200 -12.13 10.72 0.89
CA TYR A 200 -12.40 11.81 1.83
C TYR A 200 -12.26 11.37 3.29
N ALA A 201 -12.81 10.23 3.67
CA ALA A 201 -12.76 9.72 5.04
C ALA A 201 -11.33 9.30 5.48
N ASN A 202 -10.46 8.93 4.53
CA ASN A 202 -9.04 8.69 4.80
C ASN A 202 -8.19 9.96 4.71
N GLY A 203 -8.81 11.12 4.50
CA GLY A 203 -8.16 12.42 4.53
C GLY A 203 -7.26 12.68 3.33
N VAL A 204 -7.45 11.98 2.21
CA VAL A 204 -6.75 12.25 0.95
C VAL A 204 -7.07 13.70 0.55
N THR A 205 -6.04 14.51 0.37
CA THR A 205 -6.19 15.94 0.09
C THR A 205 -6.43 16.20 -1.39
N ILE A 206 -7.00 17.37 -1.69
CA ILE A 206 -7.13 17.90 -3.06
C ILE A 206 -5.73 18.03 -3.70
N ASP A 207 -4.78 18.66 -3.00
CA ASP A 207 -3.40 18.83 -3.47
C ASP A 207 -2.73 17.50 -3.89
N TYR A 208 -3.02 16.42 -3.15
CA TYR A 208 -2.48 15.10 -3.46
C TYR A 208 -3.08 14.54 -4.75
N LEU A 209 -4.40 14.68 -4.95
CA LEU A 209 -5.08 14.26 -6.18
C LEU A 209 -4.63 15.09 -7.40
N GLU A 210 -4.50 16.41 -7.23
CA GLU A 210 -3.97 17.30 -8.28
C GLU A 210 -2.54 16.94 -8.66
N THR A 211 -1.72 16.51 -7.70
CA THR A 211 -0.37 15.99 -7.99
C THR A 211 -0.44 14.72 -8.80
N LEU A 212 -1.30 13.76 -8.43
CA LEU A 212 -1.45 12.51 -9.20
C LEU A 212 -1.89 12.79 -10.64
N GLU A 213 -2.79 13.76 -10.85
CA GLU A 213 -3.22 14.19 -12.18
C GLU A 213 -2.07 14.81 -12.98
N GLN A 214 -1.27 15.68 -12.36
CA GLN A 214 -0.12 16.30 -13.02
C GLN A 214 0.97 15.30 -13.44
N LEU A 215 1.02 14.14 -12.77
CA LEU A 215 1.91 13.04 -13.07
C LEU A 215 1.27 12.02 -14.04
N ASP A 216 0.10 12.31 -14.60
CA ASP A 216 -0.70 11.39 -15.41
C ASP A 216 -0.96 10.02 -14.71
N TYR A 217 -0.90 9.99 -13.36
CA TYR A 217 -0.98 8.76 -12.56
C TYR A 217 -2.35 8.57 -11.89
N LEU A 218 -3.19 9.61 -11.84
CA LEU A 218 -4.49 9.57 -11.18
C LEU A 218 -5.41 8.47 -11.75
N ASP A 219 -5.40 8.29 -13.07
CA ASP A 219 -6.19 7.27 -13.77
C ASP A 219 -5.53 5.88 -13.78
N GLU A 220 -4.22 5.81 -13.54
CA GLU A 220 -3.45 4.56 -13.49
C GLU A 220 -3.63 3.82 -12.15
N VAL A 221 -4.04 4.55 -11.11
CA VAL A 221 -4.28 3.99 -9.77
C VAL A 221 -5.75 4.12 -9.35
N ASN A 222 -6.34 3.00 -8.93
CA ASN A 222 -7.69 3.03 -8.38
C ASN A 222 -7.74 3.76 -7.03
N TYR A 223 -8.94 4.19 -6.60
CA TYR A 223 -9.12 4.91 -5.33
C TYR A 223 -8.53 4.18 -4.12
N SER A 224 -8.51 2.84 -4.10
CA SER A 224 -7.93 2.07 -2.99
C SER A 224 -6.40 2.15 -2.96
N GLY A 225 -5.75 2.23 -4.13
CA GLY A 225 -4.32 2.48 -4.26
C GLY A 225 -3.94 3.90 -3.86
N ILE A 226 -4.75 4.90 -4.22
CA ILE A 226 -4.57 6.30 -3.78
C ILE A 226 -4.62 6.40 -2.25
N ILE A 227 -5.66 5.81 -1.64
CA ILE A 227 -5.77 5.71 -0.18
C ILE A 227 -4.55 4.99 0.40
N GLY A 228 -4.11 3.91 -0.23
CA GLY A 228 -2.93 3.14 0.19
C GLY A 228 -1.66 3.99 0.21
N LEU A 229 -1.38 4.74 -0.87
CA LEU A 229 -0.21 5.62 -0.97
C LEU A 229 -0.26 6.70 0.12
N TYR A 230 -1.37 7.42 0.19
CA TYR A 230 -1.55 8.53 1.12
C TYR A 230 -1.51 8.09 2.59
N ALA A 231 -2.22 7.01 2.95
CA ALA A 231 -2.27 6.50 4.32
C ALA A 231 -0.93 5.92 4.80
N ASN A 232 -0.06 5.49 3.88
CA ASN A 232 1.32 5.07 4.19
C ASN A 232 2.30 6.25 4.16
N GLY A 233 1.81 7.48 3.98
CA GLY A 233 2.60 8.70 4.05
C GLY A 233 3.51 8.93 2.85
N VAL A 234 3.29 8.25 1.73
CA VAL A 234 4.00 8.51 0.48
C VAL A 234 3.74 9.97 0.10
N THR A 235 4.80 10.75 -0.07
CA THR A 235 4.68 12.19 -0.34
C THR A 235 4.58 12.48 -1.83
N GLU A 236 3.97 13.61 -2.16
CA GLU A 236 3.94 14.18 -3.52
C GLU A 236 5.37 14.30 -4.09
N ASP A 237 6.32 14.83 -3.31
CA ASP A 237 7.73 14.92 -3.69
C ASP A 237 8.37 13.57 -4.06
N TYR A 238 7.96 12.49 -3.39
CA TYR A 238 8.47 11.15 -3.69
C TYR A 238 7.92 10.65 -5.02
N LEU A 239 6.62 10.83 -5.28
CA LEU A 239 5.99 10.47 -6.55
C LEU A 239 6.57 11.27 -7.73
N ILE A 240 6.72 12.58 -7.57
CA ILE A 240 7.40 13.46 -8.54
C ILE A 240 8.83 12.99 -8.80
N GLY A 241 9.52 12.50 -7.76
CA GLY A 241 10.86 11.94 -7.88
C GLY A 241 10.89 10.67 -8.73
N LEU A 242 9.92 9.77 -8.55
CA LEU A 242 9.80 8.55 -9.34
C LEU A 242 9.45 8.84 -10.81
N ASP A 243 8.54 9.78 -11.05
CA ASP A 243 8.13 10.22 -12.39
C ASP A 243 9.31 10.78 -13.19
N ARG A 244 10.15 11.63 -12.57
CA ARG A 244 11.35 12.18 -13.21
C ARG A 244 12.40 11.14 -13.63
N LEU A 245 12.36 9.96 -13.03
CA LEU A 245 13.23 8.83 -13.34
C LEU A 245 12.57 7.84 -14.30
N ASP A 246 11.40 8.20 -14.87
CA ASP A 246 10.53 7.33 -15.66
C ASP A 246 10.21 5.99 -14.94
N TYR A 247 10.26 5.97 -13.60
CA TYR A 247 10.09 4.76 -12.79
C TYR A 247 8.71 4.66 -12.14
N LEU A 248 7.91 5.73 -12.15
CA LEU A 248 6.57 5.75 -11.54
C LEU A 248 5.64 4.69 -12.17
N ASP A 249 5.69 4.55 -13.49
CA ASP A 249 4.85 3.62 -14.26
C ASP A 249 5.41 2.18 -14.28
N GLU A 250 6.69 2.02 -13.96
CA GLU A 250 7.38 0.72 -13.93
C GLU A 250 7.17 -0.02 -12.59
N VAL A 251 6.63 0.65 -11.59
CA VAL A 251 6.41 0.11 -10.25
C VAL A 251 4.93 0.17 -9.85
N SER A 252 4.42 -0.93 -9.28
CA SER A 252 3.06 -0.93 -8.74
C SER A 252 2.95 0.03 -7.55
N TYR A 253 1.75 0.58 -7.30
CA TYR A 253 1.52 1.42 -6.11
C TYR A 253 1.93 0.72 -4.79
N SER A 254 1.81 -0.61 -4.71
CA SER A 254 2.28 -1.40 -3.56
C SER A 254 3.81 -1.48 -3.47
N GLY A 255 4.49 -1.48 -4.61
CA GLY A 255 5.95 -1.34 -4.69
C GLY A 255 6.40 0.05 -4.26
N ILE A 256 5.71 1.12 -4.67
CA ILE A 256 5.97 2.50 -4.22
C ILE A 256 5.87 2.60 -2.69
N ILE A 257 4.78 2.09 -2.12
CA ILE A 257 4.60 2.01 -0.66
C ILE A 257 5.76 1.23 -0.02
N GLY A 258 6.13 0.10 -0.61
CA GLY A 258 7.24 -0.74 -0.15
C GLY A 258 8.58 0.02 -0.12
N LEU A 259 8.93 0.72 -1.20
CA LEU A 259 10.16 1.51 -1.29
C LEU A 259 10.17 2.62 -0.23
N TYR A 260 9.09 3.41 -0.18
CA TYR A 260 8.98 4.54 0.73
C TYR A 260 8.99 4.11 2.20
N ALA A 261 8.20 3.09 2.57
CA ALA A 261 8.11 2.60 3.94
C ALA A 261 9.42 1.97 4.45
N ASN A 262 10.27 1.46 3.54
CA ASN A 262 11.61 0.98 3.87
C ASN A 262 12.68 2.08 3.83
N GLY A 263 12.27 3.34 3.62
CA GLY A 263 13.14 4.51 3.64
C GLY A 263 14.08 4.62 2.43
N VAL A 264 13.79 3.89 1.35
CA VAL A 264 14.53 4.04 0.09
C VAL A 264 14.33 5.46 -0.41
N THR A 265 15.42 6.17 -0.70
CA THR A 265 15.37 7.56 -1.16
C THR A 265 15.34 7.64 -2.67
N ILE A 266 14.83 8.76 -3.20
CA ILE A 266 14.91 9.06 -4.65
C ILE A 266 16.37 9.12 -5.11
N ASP A 267 17.28 9.70 -4.31
CA ASP A 267 18.73 9.73 -4.62
C ASP A 267 19.31 8.32 -4.80
N TYR A 268 18.85 7.35 -4.00
CA TYR A 268 19.28 5.96 -4.13
C TYR A 268 18.77 5.32 -5.43
N ILE A 269 17.51 5.54 -5.78
CA ILE A 269 16.91 5.06 -7.04
C ILE A 269 17.59 5.72 -8.24
N GLN A 270 17.87 7.02 -8.17
CA GLN A 270 18.62 7.76 -9.18
C GLN A 270 20.06 7.22 -9.34
N THR A 271 20.72 6.80 -8.26
CA THR A 271 22.01 6.13 -8.38
C THR A 271 21.88 4.81 -9.16
N LEU A 272 20.84 4.01 -8.90
CA LEU A 272 20.59 2.76 -9.66
C LEU A 272 20.36 3.03 -11.15
N GLU A 273 19.62 4.08 -11.48
CA GLU A 273 19.43 4.54 -12.87
C GLU A 273 20.78 4.93 -13.50
N GLN A 274 21.59 5.76 -12.82
CA GLN A 274 22.88 6.24 -13.33
C GLN A 274 23.94 5.14 -13.53
N VAL A 275 23.79 4.00 -12.86
CA VAL A 275 24.66 2.84 -13.04
C VAL A 275 24.01 1.76 -13.92
N ASP A 276 22.96 2.12 -14.66
CA ASP A 276 22.22 1.25 -15.58
C ASP A 276 21.73 -0.07 -14.92
N TYR A 277 21.41 -0.02 -13.62
CA TYR A 277 20.97 -1.19 -12.84
C TYR A 277 19.51 -1.13 -12.41
N LEU A 278 18.83 0.02 -12.58
CA LEU A 278 17.43 0.18 -12.16
C LEU A 278 16.49 -0.81 -12.86
N ASP A 279 16.66 -1.01 -14.16
CA ASP A 279 15.83 -1.92 -14.98
C ASP A 279 16.17 -3.40 -14.74
N GLU A 280 17.33 -3.68 -14.14
CA GLU A 280 17.82 -5.04 -13.86
C GLU A 280 17.38 -5.55 -12.48
N VAL A 281 16.80 -4.67 -11.64
CA VAL A 281 16.45 -4.98 -10.25
C VAL A 281 14.96 -4.74 -9.98
N SER A 282 14.31 -5.72 -9.33
CA SER A 282 12.94 -5.53 -8.85
C SER A 282 12.89 -4.52 -7.70
N TYR A 283 11.76 -3.86 -7.48
CA TYR A 283 11.57 -2.98 -6.32
C TYR A 283 11.89 -3.69 -4.97
N SER A 284 11.61 -4.99 -4.87
CA SER A 284 11.99 -5.81 -3.70
C SER A 284 13.50 -6.02 -3.57
N GLY A 285 14.23 -6.10 -4.69
CA GLY A 285 15.69 -6.12 -4.73
C GLY A 285 16.27 -4.76 -4.32
N ILE A 286 15.68 -3.64 -4.76
CA ILE A 286 16.07 -2.29 -4.34
C ILE A 286 15.95 -2.16 -2.82
N ILE A 287 14.80 -2.55 -2.25
CA ILE A 287 14.58 -2.59 -0.80
C ILE A 287 15.64 -3.48 -0.13
N GLY A 288 15.92 -4.65 -0.70
CA GLY A 288 16.93 -5.58 -0.21
C GLY A 288 18.33 -4.96 -0.13
N LEU A 289 18.77 -4.29 -1.19
CA LEU A 289 20.06 -3.59 -1.23
C LEU A 289 20.13 -2.50 -0.14
N TYR A 290 19.11 -1.63 -0.12
CA TYR A 290 19.06 -0.49 0.80
C TYR A 290 18.99 -0.93 2.27
N ALA A 291 18.13 -1.90 2.59
CA ALA A 291 17.97 -2.43 3.95
C ALA A 291 19.22 -3.16 4.47
N ASN A 292 20.06 -3.71 3.56
CA ASN A 292 21.35 -4.30 3.91
C ASN A 292 22.49 -3.26 3.96
N GLY A 293 22.17 -1.97 3.80
CA GLY A 293 23.10 -0.86 3.93
C GLY A 293 24.05 -0.72 2.75
N VAL A 294 23.76 -1.34 1.61
CA VAL A 294 24.52 -1.14 0.36
C VAL A 294 24.45 0.34 0.02
N THR A 295 25.60 0.99 -0.15
CA THR A 295 25.66 2.44 -0.38
C THR A 295 25.70 2.78 -1.86
N GLU A 296 25.27 3.99 -2.21
CA GLU A 296 25.39 4.53 -3.57
C GLU A 296 26.84 4.52 -4.07
N GLU A 297 27.80 4.86 -3.19
CA GLU A 297 29.23 4.83 -3.51
C GLU A 297 29.72 3.43 -3.88
N PHE A 298 29.25 2.41 -3.15
CA PHE A 298 29.62 1.02 -3.43
C PHE A 298 29.05 0.55 -4.78
N LEU A 299 27.80 0.91 -5.10
CA LEU A 299 27.21 0.62 -6.42
C LEU A 299 28.02 1.28 -7.54
N ARG A 300 28.43 2.55 -7.37
CA ARG A 300 29.28 3.27 -8.33
C ARG A 300 30.65 2.60 -8.49
N GLU A 301 31.25 2.09 -7.41
CA GLU A 301 32.52 1.35 -7.47
C GLU A 301 32.39 0.03 -8.24
N LEU A 302 31.30 -0.72 -8.03
CA LEU A 302 31.03 -1.94 -8.79
C LEU A 302 30.82 -1.63 -10.28
N ASN A 303 30.09 -0.57 -10.60
CA ASN A 303 29.87 -0.14 -11.99
C ASN A 303 31.19 0.22 -12.68
N GLN A 304 32.04 1.01 -12.01
CA GLN A 304 33.35 1.44 -12.54
C GLN A 304 34.31 0.27 -12.81
N ARG A 305 34.04 -0.89 -12.22
CA ARG A 305 34.81 -2.13 -12.42
C ARG A 305 34.17 -3.08 -13.42
N ASP A 306 33.07 -2.66 -14.07
CA ASP A 306 32.26 -3.47 -14.98
C ASP A 306 31.78 -4.77 -14.31
N LEU A 307 31.40 -4.71 -13.03
CA LEU A 307 30.96 -5.89 -12.26
C LEU A 307 29.44 -5.96 -12.05
N LEU A 308 28.70 -4.85 -12.19
CA LEU A 308 27.27 -4.82 -11.88
C LEU A 308 26.43 -5.71 -12.80
N ASP A 309 26.68 -5.68 -14.11
CA ASP A 309 25.90 -6.39 -15.13
C ASP A 309 25.81 -7.91 -14.90
N ASP A 310 26.81 -8.48 -14.25
CA ASP A 310 26.89 -9.93 -13.97
C ASP A 310 26.39 -10.31 -12.56
N MET A 311 25.92 -9.33 -11.77
CA MET A 311 25.57 -9.53 -10.36
C MET A 311 24.07 -9.42 -10.13
N SER A 312 23.50 -10.41 -9.44
CA SER A 312 22.18 -10.23 -8.82
C SER A 312 22.27 -9.31 -7.60
N TYR A 313 21.16 -8.71 -7.20
CA TYR A 313 21.13 -7.89 -5.97
C TYR A 313 21.60 -8.68 -4.74
N SER A 314 21.38 -10.00 -4.71
CA SER A 314 21.87 -10.88 -3.64
C SER A 314 23.39 -11.06 -3.65
N ASP A 315 24.01 -11.07 -4.83
CA ASP A 315 25.47 -11.11 -4.97
C ASP A 315 26.08 -9.79 -4.49
N ILE A 316 25.46 -8.65 -4.84
CA ILE A 316 25.89 -7.31 -4.40
C ILE A 316 25.89 -7.23 -2.88
N ILE A 317 24.80 -7.66 -2.23
CA ILE A 317 24.70 -7.69 -0.76
C ILE A 317 25.80 -8.55 -0.16
N ARG A 318 26.03 -9.76 -0.70
CA ARG A 318 27.06 -10.67 -0.19
C ARG A 318 28.46 -10.09 -0.35
N VAL A 319 28.77 -9.44 -1.46
CA VAL A 319 30.08 -8.79 -1.65
C VAL A 319 30.23 -7.60 -0.69
N TYR A 320 29.19 -6.79 -0.51
CA TYR A 320 29.21 -5.65 0.41
C TYR A 320 29.45 -6.07 1.87
N GLN A 321 28.78 -7.12 2.35
CA GLN A 321 28.92 -7.61 3.72
C GLN A 321 30.29 -8.24 4.04
N ASN A 322 31.04 -8.63 3.00
CA ASN A 322 32.36 -9.24 3.13
C ASN A 322 33.53 -8.26 2.90
N ASN A 323 33.24 -7.00 2.57
CA ASN A 323 34.21 -5.89 2.49
C ASN A 323 34.28 -5.12 3.81
#